data_AF-A0A2U2RYR3-F1
#
_entry.id   AF-A0A2U2RYR3-F1
#
_cell.length_a   1.000
_cell.length_b   1.000
_cell.length_c   1.000
_cell.angle_alpha   90.00
_cell.angle_beta   90.00
_cell.angle_gamma   90.00
#
_symmetry.space_group_name_H-M   'P 1'
#
loop_
_entity.id
_entity.type
_entity.pdbx_description
1 polymer ?
#
loop_
_entity_poly.entity_id
_entity_poly.type
_entity_poly.pdbx_seq_one_letter_code
_entity_poly.pdbx_strand_id
1 'polypeptide(L)'
;MEFKFKIMSFYIRILIICSISYLSCSNPSTQNKNTQEVLKREKQKEINFNIDLNLSDYPEKLIKNQGMENWEEFKNLHNLFNQFRNLDFRNVDIEILKLSKGLKKLLSKKLPKTFEKPQIRSRLKVVHMESQKSYYFSKHFKNDSLIPSLKKLYKSYNAVISRMYDFEDESNDLDFEKNDY
;
A
#
# COMPACT_ATOMS: atom_id res chain seq x y z
N MET A 1 -7.71 -0.41 61.78
CA MET A 1 -8.91 -0.64 60.94
C MET A 1 -8.98 0.30 59.72
N GLU A 2 -8.02 1.21 59.51
CA GLU A 2 -8.06 2.21 58.43
C GLU A 2 -7.45 1.76 57.09
N PHE A 3 -6.53 0.80 57.10
CA PHE A 3 -5.79 0.39 55.90
C PHE A 3 -6.65 -0.37 54.87
N LYS A 4 -7.61 -1.19 55.36
CA LYS A 4 -8.56 -1.91 54.50
C LYS A 4 -9.55 -0.96 53.80
N PHE A 5 -9.86 0.18 54.42
CA PHE A 5 -10.82 1.15 53.88
C PHE A 5 -10.24 1.94 52.70
N LYS A 6 -8.94 2.32 52.78
CA LYS A 6 -8.24 2.99 51.66
C LYS A 6 -8.08 2.09 50.43
N ILE A 7 -7.77 0.81 50.65
CA ILE A 7 -7.65 -0.18 49.57
C ILE A 7 -9.00 -0.42 48.89
N MET A 8 -10.08 -0.54 49.66
CA MET A 8 -11.43 -0.71 49.10
C MET A 8 -11.89 0.54 48.32
N SER A 9 -11.56 1.75 48.80
CA SER A 9 -11.83 3.00 48.09
C SER A 9 -11.05 3.12 46.77
N PHE A 10 -9.81 2.61 46.72
CA PHE A 10 -9.00 2.59 45.51
C PHE A 10 -9.58 1.66 44.43
N TYR A 11 -10.04 0.46 44.81
CA TYR A 11 -10.71 -0.47 43.89
C TYR A 11 -12.06 0.05 43.40
N ILE A 12 -12.82 0.76 44.24
CA ILE A 12 -14.08 1.41 43.83
C ILE A 12 -13.82 2.53 42.81
N ARG A 13 -12.75 3.33 42.99
CA ARG A 13 -12.37 4.38 42.03
C ARG A 13 -11.90 3.80 40.69
N ILE A 14 -11.19 2.66 40.70
CA ILE A 14 -10.79 1.96 39.48
C ILE A 14 -12.00 1.37 38.73
N LEU A 15 -12.98 0.81 39.46
CA LEU A 15 -14.21 0.28 38.84
C LEU A 15 -15.07 1.37 38.18
N ILE A 16 -15.10 2.59 38.74
CA ILE A 16 -15.81 3.75 38.16
C ILE A 16 -15.10 4.27 36.90
N ILE A 17 -13.76 4.20 36.83
CA ILE A 17 -13.01 4.64 35.65
C ILE A 17 -13.16 3.63 34.49
N CYS A 18 -13.27 2.32 34.80
CA CYS A 18 -13.47 1.28 33.78
C CYS A 18 -14.88 1.27 33.17
N SER A 19 -15.92 1.76 33.86
CA SER A 19 -17.30 1.79 33.34
C SER A 19 -17.55 2.94 32.36
N ILE A 20 -16.76 4.01 32.40
CA ILE A 20 -16.88 5.14 31.46
C ILE A 20 -16.35 4.77 30.06
N SER A 21 -15.55 3.70 29.95
CA SER A 21 -14.97 3.21 28.69
C SER A 21 -15.93 2.41 27.80
N TYR A 22 -17.16 2.12 28.25
CA TYR A 22 -18.16 1.36 27.47
C TYR A 22 -19.31 2.21 26.92
N LEU A 23 -19.27 3.54 27.08
CA LEU A 23 -20.26 4.47 26.53
C LEU A 23 -19.74 5.21 25.27
N SER A 24 -19.12 4.47 24.35
CA SER A 24 -18.79 4.98 23.02
C SER A 24 -19.81 4.50 21.98
N CYS A 25 -20.58 5.46 21.47
CA CYS A 25 -21.47 5.43 20.30
C CYS A 25 -22.65 4.43 20.29
N SER A 26 -23.80 4.88 20.81
CA SER A 26 -25.10 4.57 20.21
C SER A 26 -25.34 5.51 19.00
N ASN A 27 -25.15 4.99 17.78
CA ASN A 27 -25.75 5.63 16.60
C ASN A 27 -27.23 5.24 16.56
N PRO A 28 -28.19 6.18 16.59
CA PRO A 28 -29.56 5.85 16.22
C PRO A 28 -29.61 5.76 14.70
N SER A 29 -29.45 4.56 14.14
CA SER A 29 -29.84 4.29 12.76
C SER A 29 -30.96 3.26 12.74
N THR A 30 -32.16 3.71 13.08
CA THR A 30 -33.39 3.05 12.64
C THR A 30 -33.73 3.62 11.27
N GLN A 31 -33.42 2.89 10.20
CA GLN A 31 -34.32 2.77 9.03
C GLN A 31 -33.82 1.73 8.01
N ASN A 32 -34.67 0.71 7.83
CA ASN A 32 -34.92 -0.12 6.64
C ASN A 32 -33.75 -0.83 5.95
N LYS A 33 -33.49 -2.05 6.44
CA LYS A 33 -33.18 -3.20 5.59
C LYS A 33 -34.38 -3.42 4.64
N ASN A 34 -34.15 -3.53 3.33
CA ASN A 34 -35.09 -3.90 2.25
C ASN A 34 -35.35 -2.85 1.12
N THR A 35 -34.46 -1.87 0.89
CA THR A 35 -34.55 -1.04 -0.35
C THR A 35 -33.22 -0.90 -1.10
N GLN A 36 -32.12 -1.45 -0.59
CA GLN A 36 -30.78 -1.27 -1.21
C GLN A 36 -30.43 -2.26 -2.34
N GLU A 37 -31.19 -3.35 -2.53
CA GLU A 37 -30.85 -4.35 -3.55
C GLU A 37 -31.35 -3.99 -4.96
N VAL A 38 -32.42 -3.18 -5.07
CA VAL A 38 -33.00 -2.84 -6.39
C VAL A 38 -32.32 -1.62 -7.03
N LEU A 39 -31.72 -0.72 -6.24
CA LEU A 39 -31.06 0.50 -6.76
C LEU A 39 -29.56 0.34 -7.07
N LYS A 40 -28.99 -0.87 -6.93
CA LYS A 40 -27.56 -1.12 -7.20
C LYS A 40 -27.27 -1.47 -8.66
N ARG A 41 -28.29 -1.71 -9.50
CA ARG A 41 -28.09 -2.22 -10.86
C ARG A 41 -28.07 -1.15 -11.97
N GLU A 42 -28.45 0.10 -11.70
CA GLU A 42 -28.64 1.12 -12.77
C GLU A 42 -27.67 2.31 -12.76
N LYS A 43 -26.57 2.28 -11.99
CA LYS A 43 -25.52 3.31 -12.07
C LYS A 43 -24.11 2.71 -12.06
N GLN A 44 -23.85 1.77 -12.96
CA GLN A 44 -22.52 1.71 -13.58
C GLN A 44 -22.52 2.77 -14.70
N LYS A 45 -22.51 4.05 -14.32
CA LYS A 45 -22.04 5.08 -15.25
C LYS A 45 -20.61 4.68 -15.58
N GLU A 46 -20.28 4.52 -16.86
CA GLU A 46 -18.91 4.48 -17.34
C GLU A 46 -18.15 5.63 -16.70
N ILE A 47 -17.34 5.34 -15.68
CA ILE A 47 -16.49 6.33 -15.05
C ILE A 47 -15.20 6.32 -15.87
N ASN A 48 -15.21 7.10 -16.95
CA ASN A 48 -14.03 7.29 -17.78
C ASN A 48 -13.10 8.28 -17.05
N PHE A 49 -12.28 7.73 -16.16
CA PHE A 49 -11.30 8.48 -15.40
C PHE A 49 -10.05 8.68 -16.27
N ASN A 50 -9.86 9.87 -16.81
CA ASN A 50 -8.55 10.25 -17.34
C ASN A 50 -7.66 10.68 -16.17
N ILE A 51 -6.95 9.72 -15.56
CA ILE A 51 -6.02 9.98 -14.45
C ILE A 51 -4.60 9.85 -14.97
N ASP A 52 -3.87 10.95 -14.95
CA ASP A 52 -2.44 10.94 -15.20
C ASP A 52 -1.70 10.32 -13.99
N LEU A 53 -1.24 9.08 -14.17
CA LEU A 53 -0.42 8.34 -13.21
C LEU A 53 1.02 8.27 -13.76
N ASN A 54 1.87 9.16 -13.28
CA ASN A 54 3.28 9.17 -13.66
C ASN A 54 3.99 7.92 -13.12
N LEU A 55 4.55 7.12 -14.03
CA LEU A 55 5.31 5.91 -13.75
C LEU A 55 6.75 6.14 -14.19
N SER A 56 7.70 6.00 -13.27
CA SER A 56 9.12 6.01 -13.61
C SER A 56 9.46 4.87 -14.56
N ASP A 57 10.42 5.07 -15.46
CA ASP A 57 10.85 4.03 -16.39
C ASP A 57 11.37 2.78 -15.67
N TYR A 58 11.25 1.62 -16.32
CA TYR A 58 11.85 0.40 -15.83
C TYR A 58 13.38 0.57 -15.76
N PRO A 59 14.03 0.26 -14.62
CA PRO A 59 15.45 0.52 -14.44
C PRO A 59 16.33 -0.51 -15.16
N GLU A 60 16.21 -0.63 -16.48
CA GLU A 60 16.81 -1.70 -17.27
C GLU A 60 18.34 -1.74 -17.18
N LYS A 61 18.99 -0.56 -17.23
CA LYS A 61 20.45 -0.43 -17.11
C LYS A 61 20.94 -1.00 -15.77
N LEU A 62 20.31 -0.57 -14.68
CA LEU A 62 20.63 -1.00 -13.32
C LEU A 62 20.42 -2.51 -13.12
N ILE A 63 19.35 -3.07 -13.71
CA ILE A 63 19.09 -4.51 -13.66
C ILE A 63 20.14 -5.31 -14.47
N LYS A 64 20.55 -4.81 -15.65
CA LYS A 64 21.59 -5.41 -16.49
C LYS A 64 22.97 -5.35 -15.84
N ASN A 65 23.36 -4.19 -15.31
CA ASN A 65 24.65 -3.96 -14.64
C ASN A 65 24.87 -4.91 -13.46
N GLN A 66 23.79 -5.31 -12.79
CA GLN A 66 23.84 -6.23 -11.66
C GLN A 66 23.73 -7.72 -12.06
N GLY A 67 23.81 -8.03 -13.36
CA GLY A 67 23.72 -9.40 -13.88
C GLY A 67 22.34 -10.04 -13.71
N MET A 68 21.29 -9.23 -13.60
CA MET A 68 19.94 -9.68 -13.26
C MET A 68 18.97 -9.66 -14.45
N GLU A 69 19.39 -10.12 -15.63
CA GLU A 69 18.49 -10.23 -16.81
C GLU A 69 17.22 -11.04 -16.52
N ASN A 70 17.23 -11.87 -15.47
CA ASN A 70 16.15 -12.76 -15.08
C ASN A 70 15.34 -12.32 -13.84
N TRP A 71 15.34 -11.05 -13.41
CA TRP A 71 14.43 -10.62 -12.32
C TRP A 71 12.98 -10.44 -12.80
N GLU A 72 12.42 -11.55 -13.28
CA GLU A 72 11.13 -11.63 -13.94
C GLU A 72 10.00 -11.14 -13.04
N GLU A 73 10.04 -11.41 -11.73
CA GLU A 73 8.98 -10.94 -10.84
C GLU A 73 8.91 -9.41 -10.75
N PHE A 74 10.04 -8.72 -10.76
CA PHE A 74 10.05 -7.26 -10.74
C PHE A 74 9.63 -6.68 -12.10
N LYS A 75 10.06 -7.30 -13.20
CA LYS A 75 9.61 -6.94 -14.56
C LYS A 75 8.10 -7.12 -14.72
N ASN A 76 7.57 -8.26 -14.28
CA ASN A 76 6.15 -8.57 -14.30
C ASN A 76 5.36 -7.57 -13.43
N LEU A 77 5.88 -7.21 -12.26
CA LEU A 77 5.29 -6.17 -11.43
C LEU A 77 5.26 -4.81 -12.13
N HIS A 78 6.38 -4.40 -12.74
CA HIS A 78 6.46 -3.14 -13.46
C HIS A 78 5.48 -3.08 -14.64
N ASN A 79 5.37 -4.18 -15.39
CA ASN A 79 4.41 -4.30 -16.48
C ASN A 79 2.97 -4.15 -16.00
N LEU A 80 2.61 -4.69 -14.83
CA LEU A 80 1.28 -4.49 -14.24
C LEU A 80 1.01 -3.00 -13.93
N PHE A 81 2.00 -2.28 -13.38
CA PHE A 81 1.88 -0.83 -13.17
C PHE A 81 1.73 -0.06 -14.49
N ASN A 82 2.46 -0.44 -15.53
CA ASN A 82 2.37 0.21 -16.83
C ASN A 82 1.02 -0.06 -17.51
N GLN A 83 0.53 -1.30 -17.46
CA GLN A 83 -0.79 -1.66 -17.97
C GLN A 83 -1.89 -0.87 -17.25
N PHE A 84 -1.81 -0.79 -15.93
CA PHE A 84 -2.80 -0.11 -15.10
C PHE A 84 -2.92 1.39 -15.41
N ARG A 85 -1.85 2.05 -15.86
CA ARG A 85 -1.86 3.46 -16.28
C ARG A 85 -2.82 3.71 -17.45
N ASN A 86 -2.99 2.73 -18.33
CA ASN A 86 -3.73 2.86 -19.59
C ASN A 86 -5.09 2.14 -19.56
N LEU A 87 -5.47 1.58 -18.40
CA LEU A 87 -6.65 0.73 -18.28
C LEU A 87 -7.92 1.53 -18.01
N ASP A 88 -8.99 1.10 -18.64
CA ASP A 88 -10.34 1.55 -18.34
C ASP A 88 -10.74 1.08 -16.94
N PHE A 89 -11.16 2.04 -16.10
CA PHE A 89 -11.43 1.86 -14.67
C PHE A 89 -12.64 0.97 -14.37
N ARG A 90 -13.34 0.45 -15.38
CA ARG A 90 -14.42 -0.54 -15.23
C ARG A 90 -14.01 -1.78 -14.42
N ASN A 91 -12.76 -2.24 -14.52
CA ASN A 91 -12.24 -3.41 -13.81
C ASN A 91 -11.11 -3.07 -12.84
N VAL A 92 -11.09 -1.84 -12.33
CA VAL A 92 -9.98 -1.30 -11.53
C VAL A 92 -9.69 -2.15 -10.27
N ASP A 93 -10.71 -2.74 -9.66
CA ASP A 93 -10.57 -3.56 -8.44
C ASP A 93 -9.82 -4.87 -8.70
N ILE A 94 -10.11 -5.54 -9.83
CA ILE A 94 -9.42 -6.77 -10.26
C ILE A 94 -7.96 -6.47 -10.54
N GLU A 95 -7.66 -5.36 -11.20
CA GLU A 95 -6.29 -4.99 -11.58
C GLU A 95 -5.45 -4.58 -10.36
N ILE A 96 -6.01 -3.78 -9.43
CA ILE A 96 -5.32 -3.48 -8.17
C ILE A 96 -5.11 -4.75 -7.34
N LEU A 97 -6.05 -5.70 -7.35
CA LEU A 97 -5.89 -6.99 -6.66
C LEU A 97 -4.75 -7.82 -7.25
N LYS A 98 -4.61 -7.86 -8.59
CA LYS A 98 -3.48 -8.52 -9.27
C LYS A 98 -2.15 -7.87 -8.85
N LEU A 99 -2.06 -6.54 -8.86
CA LEU A 99 -0.91 -5.79 -8.37
C LEU A 99 -0.55 -6.14 -6.92
N SER A 100 -1.54 -6.13 -6.03
CA SER A 100 -1.36 -6.45 -4.61
C SER A 100 -0.83 -7.88 -4.40
N LYS A 101 -1.39 -8.86 -5.12
CA LYS A 101 -0.91 -10.25 -5.10
C LYS A 101 0.52 -10.37 -5.64
N GLY A 102 0.85 -9.66 -6.72
CA GLY A 102 2.19 -9.61 -7.30
C GLY A 102 3.22 -9.06 -6.31
N LEU A 103 2.89 -7.95 -5.64
CA LEU A 103 3.71 -7.35 -4.58
C LEU A 103 3.92 -8.30 -3.40
N LYS A 104 2.84 -8.96 -2.94
CA LYS A 104 2.94 -9.96 -1.87
C LYS A 104 3.86 -11.12 -2.26
N LYS A 105 3.75 -11.61 -3.49
CA LYS A 105 4.62 -12.67 -4.03
C LYS A 105 6.08 -12.22 -4.04
N LEU A 106 6.37 -11.02 -4.56
CA LEU A 106 7.71 -10.44 -4.57
C LEU A 106 8.29 -10.32 -3.14
N LEU A 107 7.51 -9.81 -2.18
CA LEU A 107 7.90 -9.64 -0.78
C LEU A 107 8.05 -10.96 0.00
N SER A 108 7.41 -12.03 -0.45
CA SER A 108 7.52 -13.36 0.19
C SER A 108 8.85 -14.04 -0.15
N LYS A 109 9.49 -13.65 -1.25
CA LYS A 109 10.76 -14.20 -1.70
C LYS A 109 11.93 -13.36 -1.19
N LYS A 110 13.13 -13.95 -1.30
CA LYS A 110 14.38 -13.20 -1.21
C LYS A 110 14.54 -12.43 -2.51
N LEU A 111 14.75 -11.13 -2.41
CA LEU A 111 15.15 -10.27 -3.51
C LEU A 111 16.58 -10.63 -3.91
N PRO A 112 17.00 -10.28 -5.14
CA PRO A 112 18.40 -10.44 -5.53
C PRO A 112 19.36 -9.75 -4.56
N LYS A 113 20.57 -10.29 -4.40
CA LYS A 113 21.52 -9.89 -3.35
C LYS A 113 21.77 -8.38 -3.30
N THR A 114 21.89 -7.71 -4.44
CA THR A 114 22.07 -6.26 -4.52
C THR A 114 20.90 -5.48 -3.89
N PHE A 115 19.67 -5.94 -4.10
CA PHE A 115 18.45 -5.27 -3.65
C PHE A 115 17.85 -5.85 -2.36
N GLU A 116 18.44 -6.92 -1.81
CA GLU A 116 18.09 -7.48 -0.50
C GLU A 116 18.62 -6.57 0.63
N LYS A 117 18.17 -5.31 0.62
CA LYS A 117 18.51 -4.27 1.59
C LYS A 117 17.25 -3.86 2.34
N PRO A 118 17.32 -3.59 3.66
CA PRO A 118 16.17 -3.15 4.44
C PRO A 118 15.46 -1.93 3.85
N GLN A 119 16.21 -1.00 3.26
CA GLN A 119 15.68 0.24 2.69
C GLN A 119 14.82 0.03 1.43
N ILE A 120 15.18 -0.92 0.57
CA ILE A 120 14.37 -1.32 -0.60
C ILE A 120 13.18 -2.15 -0.14
N ARG A 121 13.42 -3.13 0.74
CA ARG A 121 12.37 -4.02 1.25
C ARG A 121 11.28 -3.25 2.00
N SER A 122 11.65 -2.26 2.81
CA SER A 122 10.71 -1.39 3.52
C SER A 122 9.84 -0.59 2.55
N ARG A 123 10.44 0.01 1.52
CA ARG A 123 9.68 0.75 0.48
C ARG A 123 8.73 -0.17 -0.29
N LEU A 124 9.16 -1.38 -0.67
CA LEU A 124 8.26 -2.37 -1.30
C LEU A 124 7.08 -2.76 -0.40
N LYS A 125 7.28 -2.87 0.93
CA LYS A 125 6.18 -3.08 1.88
C LYS A 125 5.19 -1.92 1.89
N VAL A 126 5.67 -0.68 1.78
CA VAL A 126 4.81 0.51 1.65
C VAL A 126 4.00 0.43 0.36
N VAL A 127 4.61 0.08 -0.78
CA VAL A 127 3.88 -0.12 -2.05
C VAL A 127 2.78 -1.17 -1.88
N HIS A 128 3.09 -2.30 -1.24
CA HIS A 128 2.10 -3.35 -0.98
C HIS A 128 0.94 -2.82 -0.12
N MET A 129 1.24 -2.08 0.94
CA MET A 129 0.21 -1.48 1.81
C MET A 129 -0.66 -0.45 1.07
N GLU A 130 -0.09 0.42 0.24
CA GLU A 130 -0.85 1.37 -0.59
C GLU A 130 -1.69 0.65 -1.67
N SER A 131 -1.24 -0.51 -2.17
CA SER A 131 -2.05 -1.33 -3.08
C SER A 131 -3.29 -1.89 -2.39
N GLN A 132 -3.16 -2.33 -1.13
CA GLN A 132 -4.28 -2.83 -0.34
C GLN A 132 -5.28 -1.72 -0.03
N LYS A 133 -4.81 -0.52 0.30
CA LYS A 133 -5.67 0.66 0.49
C LYS A 133 -6.42 1.00 -0.79
N SER A 134 -5.73 1.02 -1.93
CA SER A 134 -6.34 1.31 -3.22
C SER A 134 -7.43 0.29 -3.57
N TYR A 135 -7.19 -0.99 -3.30
CA TYR A 135 -8.17 -2.06 -3.50
C TYR A 135 -9.39 -1.94 -2.56
N TYR A 136 -9.15 -1.54 -1.31
CA TYR A 136 -10.24 -1.23 -0.38
C TYR A 136 -11.11 -0.09 -0.91
N PHE A 137 -10.48 0.99 -1.38
CA PHE A 137 -11.22 2.09 -1.97
C PHE A 137 -11.96 1.68 -3.24
N SER A 138 -11.38 0.89 -4.14
CA SER A 138 -12.09 0.45 -5.35
C SER A 138 -13.35 -0.38 -5.05
N LYS A 139 -13.38 -1.10 -3.92
CA LYS A 139 -14.54 -1.90 -3.52
C LYS A 139 -15.63 -1.12 -2.78
N HIS A 140 -15.23 -0.14 -1.98
CA HIS A 140 -16.12 0.49 -1.00
C HIS A 140 -16.40 1.97 -1.26
N PHE A 141 -15.60 2.63 -2.11
CA PHE A 141 -15.67 4.07 -2.35
C PHE A 141 -15.58 4.34 -3.85
N LYS A 142 -16.51 5.13 -4.37
CA LYS A 142 -16.65 5.19 -5.83
C LYS A 142 -15.56 6.04 -6.50
N ASN A 143 -15.25 7.26 -6.03
CA ASN A 143 -14.29 8.14 -6.75
C ASN A 143 -13.32 8.94 -5.85
N ASP A 144 -13.83 9.69 -4.86
CA ASP A 144 -13.06 10.72 -4.13
C ASP A 144 -11.83 10.19 -3.39
N SER A 145 -11.89 8.92 -2.97
CA SER A 145 -10.79 8.26 -2.24
C SER A 145 -9.92 7.37 -3.13
N LEU A 146 -10.48 6.87 -4.26
CA LEU A 146 -9.76 5.94 -5.13
C LEU A 146 -8.62 6.66 -5.86
N ILE A 147 -8.90 7.78 -6.53
CA ILE A 147 -7.87 8.51 -7.29
C ILE A 147 -6.69 8.91 -6.41
N PRO A 148 -6.89 9.54 -5.23
CA PRO A 148 -5.78 9.87 -4.35
C PRO A 148 -4.99 8.65 -3.87
N SER A 149 -5.67 7.53 -3.63
CA SER A 149 -4.98 6.29 -3.24
C SER A 149 -4.09 5.73 -4.36
N LEU A 150 -4.57 5.78 -5.61
CA LEU A 150 -3.78 5.37 -6.77
C LEU A 150 -2.57 6.27 -6.99
N LYS A 151 -2.72 7.59 -6.83
CA LYS A 151 -1.57 8.52 -6.88
C LYS A 151 -0.52 8.18 -5.82
N LYS A 152 -0.95 7.82 -4.60
CA LYS A 152 -0.03 7.39 -3.51
C LYS A 152 0.65 6.06 -3.82
N LEU A 153 -0.07 5.12 -4.43
CA LEU A 153 0.49 3.84 -4.88
C LEU A 153 1.62 4.04 -5.89
N TYR A 154 1.40 4.85 -6.94
CA TYR A 154 2.43 5.16 -7.95
C TYR A 154 3.61 5.93 -7.36
N LYS A 155 3.34 6.95 -6.52
CA LYS A 155 4.40 7.69 -5.82
C LYS A 155 5.29 6.75 -4.99
N SER A 156 4.68 5.79 -4.29
CA SER A 156 5.41 4.83 -3.47
C SER A 156 6.24 3.87 -4.33
N TYR A 157 5.72 3.46 -5.49
CA TYR A 157 6.45 2.60 -6.42
C TYR A 157 7.64 3.32 -7.06
N ASN A 158 7.45 4.56 -7.52
CA ASN A 158 8.54 5.37 -8.07
C ASN A 158 9.64 5.61 -7.01
N ALA A 159 9.28 5.74 -5.73
CA ALA A 159 10.26 5.85 -4.64
C ALA A 159 11.09 4.56 -4.44
N VAL A 160 10.58 3.38 -4.82
CA VAL A 160 11.38 2.15 -4.87
C VAL A 160 12.42 2.25 -5.98
N ILE A 161 12.01 2.62 -7.20
CA ILE A 161 12.90 2.73 -8.36
C ILE A 161 13.98 3.78 -8.10
N SER A 162 13.61 4.96 -7.63
CA SER A 162 14.56 6.02 -7.26
C SER A 162 15.60 5.50 -6.27
N ARG A 163 15.18 4.79 -5.22
CA ARG A 163 16.14 4.29 -4.23
C ARG A 163 17.04 3.18 -4.78
N MET A 164 16.59 2.42 -5.77
CA MET A 164 17.46 1.45 -6.45
C MET A 164 18.62 2.18 -7.13
N TYR A 165 18.35 3.29 -7.84
CA TYR A 165 19.38 4.11 -8.46
C TYR A 165 20.33 4.74 -7.44
N ASP A 166 19.81 5.35 -6.37
CA ASP A 166 20.68 5.95 -5.34
C ASP A 166 21.67 4.92 -4.76
N PHE A 167 21.27 3.64 -4.66
CA PHE A 167 22.15 2.57 -4.18
C PHE A 167 23.23 2.17 -5.20
N GLU A 168 22.94 2.25 -6.49
CA GLU A 168 23.94 2.02 -7.55
C GLU A 168 25.01 3.12 -7.49
N ASP A 169 24.59 4.38 -7.38
CA ASP A 169 25.48 5.54 -7.27
C ASP A 169 26.36 5.45 -6.00
N GLU A 170 25.76 5.19 -4.83
CA GLU A 170 26.49 4.99 -3.57
C GLU A 170 27.54 3.85 -3.67
N SER A 171 27.23 2.77 -4.42
CA SER A 171 28.18 1.67 -4.59
C SER A 171 29.35 2.02 -5.50
N ASN A 172 29.11 2.80 -6.56
CA ASN A 172 30.15 3.23 -7.48
C ASN A 172 31.11 4.21 -6.79
N ASP A 173 30.60 5.18 -6.02
CA ASP A 173 31.42 6.17 -5.31
C ASP A 173 32.39 5.53 -4.32
N LEU A 174 31.96 4.47 -3.62
CA LEU A 174 32.81 3.72 -2.69
C LEU A 174 33.89 2.87 -3.39
N ASP A 175 33.64 2.46 -4.63
CA ASP A 175 34.62 1.72 -5.43
C ASP A 175 35.68 2.67 -6.01
N PHE A 176 35.35 3.94 -6.30
CA PHE A 176 36.34 4.96 -6.67
C PHE A 176 37.31 5.27 -5.53
N GLU A 177 36.81 5.48 -4.30
CA GLU A 177 37.68 5.78 -3.13
C GLU A 177 38.64 4.64 -2.77
N LYS A 178 38.34 3.39 -3.17
CA LYS A 178 39.19 2.22 -2.90
C LYS A 178 40.35 2.03 -3.85
N ASN A 179 40.30 2.63 -5.04
CA ASN A 179 41.32 2.48 -6.08
C ASN A 179 42.41 3.57 -6.03
N ASP A 180 42.30 4.52 -5.10
CA ASP A 180 43.22 5.66 -4.93
C ASP A 180 44.30 5.45 -3.83
N TYR A 181 44.52 4.22 -3.36
CA TYR A 181 45.54 3.89 -2.35
C TYR A 181 46.43 2.70 -2.74
#